data_AF-A0A6I1JKX4-F1
#
_entry.id   AF-A0A6I1JKX4-F1
#
_cell.length_a   1.000
_cell.length_b   1.000
_cell.length_c   1.000
_cell.angle_alpha   90.00
_cell.angle_beta   90.00
_cell.angle_gamma   90.00
#
_symmetry.space_group_name_H-M   'P 1'
#
loop_
_entity.id
_entity.type
_entity.pdbx_description
1 polymer ?
#
loop_
_entity_poly.entity_id
_entity_poly.type
_entity_poly.pdbx_seq_one_letter_code
_entity_poly.pdbx_strand_id
1 'polypeptide(L)' 'PTSDSRGVETFFDGVKFDPADPQAYLRALKIKRAQV' A
#
# COMPACT_ATOMS: atom_id res chain seq x y z
N PRO A 1 -17.56 8.72 -10.49
CA PRO A 1 -17.22 8.09 -9.20
C PRO A 1 -17.43 9.07 -8.04
N THR A 2 -17.73 8.56 -6.84
CA THR A 2 -18.01 9.37 -5.63
C THR A 2 -16.75 9.73 -4.84
N SER A 3 -15.59 9.21 -5.24
CA SER A 3 -14.30 9.38 -4.56
C SER A 3 -13.17 9.24 -5.56
N ASP A 4 -12.06 9.92 -5.27
CA ASP A 4 -10.80 9.83 -6.02
C ASP A 4 -9.98 8.57 -5.66
N SER A 5 -10.40 7.83 -4.63
CA SER A 5 -9.77 6.59 -4.17
C SER A 5 -10.74 5.42 -4.24
N ARG A 6 -10.19 4.22 -4.52
CA ARG A 6 -10.90 2.93 -4.47
C ARG A 6 -10.79 2.23 -3.12
N GLY A 7 -10.11 2.83 -2.15
CA GLY A 7 -9.85 2.25 -0.83
C GLY A 7 -8.62 1.35 -0.80
N VAL A 8 -8.58 0.44 0.18
CA VAL A 8 -7.45 -0.47 0.39
C VAL A 8 -7.41 -1.56 -0.68
N GLU A 9 -6.25 -1.73 -1.31
CA GLU A 9 -6.02 -2.75 -2.35
C GLU A 9 -5.23 -3.93 -1.80
N THR A 10 -5.47 -5.14 -2.32
CA THR A 10 -4.76 -6.37 -1.91
C THR A 10 -4.10 -7.01 -3.10
N PHE A 11 -2.79 -7.30 -2.99
CA PHE A 11 -1.98 -7.95 -4.01
C PHE A 11 -2.09 -9.49 -3.91
N PHE A 12 -1.63 -10.19 -4.95
CA PHE A 12 -1.71 -11.66 -5.05
C PHE A 12 -0.95 -12.40 -3.93
N ASP A 13 0.06 -11.76 -3.35
CA ASP A 13 0.88 -12.26 -2.24
C ASP A 13 0.33 -11.86 -0.86
N GLY A 14 -0.84 -11.21 -0.82
CA GLY A 14 -1.52 -10.76 0.39
C GLY A 14 -1.04 -9.42 0.94
N VAL A 15 -0.08 -8.75 0.29
CA VAL A 15 0.31 -7.38 0.67
C VAL A 15 -0.85 -6.43 0.44
N LYS A 16 -1.05 -5.46 1.34
CA LYS A 16 -2.11 -4.45 1.25
C LYS A 16 -1.54 -3.06 1.02
N PHE A 17 -2.16 -2.30 0.13
CA PHE A 17 -1.88 -0.89 -0.07
C PHE A 17 -3.04 -0.06 0.46
N ASP A 18 -2.76 0.75 1.48
CA ASP A 18 -3.69 1.74 2.01
C ASP A 18 -3.26 3.13 1.49
N PRO A 19 -4.10 3.82 0.69
CA PRO A 19 -3.79 5.16 0.23
C PRO A 19 -3.70 6.19 1.36
N ALA A 20 -4.28 5.92 2.54
CA ALA A 20 -4.16 6.78 3.72
C ALA A 20 -2.81 6.60 4.47
N ASP A 21 -2.13 5.47 4.31
CA ASP A 21 -0.79 5.21 4.89
C ASP A 21 0.13 4.47 3.91
N PRO A 22 0.64 5.18 2.88
CA PRO A 22 1.55 4.58 1.91
C PRO A 22 2.90 4.16 2.54
N GLN A 23 3.28 4.74 3.68
CA GLN A 23 4.52 4.36 4.36
C GLN A 23 4.41 2.97 5.00
N ALA A 24 3.25 2.60 5.56
CA ALA A 24 3.03 1.24 6.05
C ALA A 24 3.18 0.18 4.93
N TYR A 25 2.66 0.46 3.73
CA TYR A 25 2.87 -0.40 2.56
C TYR A 25 4.37 -0.55 2.26
N LEU A 26 5.10 0.56 2.17
CA LEU A 26 6.55 0.53 1.92
C LEU A 26 7.29 -0.24 3.02
N ARG A 27 6.93 -0.10 4.30
CA ARG A 27 7.53 -0.87 5.40
C ARG A 27 7.29 -2.37 5.26
N ALA A 28 6.11 -2.79 4.80
CA ALA A 28 5.75 -4.20 4.61
C ALA A 28 6.51 -4.91 3.47
N LEU A 29 7.09 -4.17 2.51
CA LEU A 29 7.84 -4.77 1.41
C LEU A 29 9.13 -5.45 1.90
N LYS A 30 9.27 -6.74 1.58
CA LYS A 30 10.43 -7.57 1.97
C LYS A 30 11.73 -7.12 1.31
N ILE A 31 11.66 -6.65 0.06
CA ILE A 31 12.79 -6.15 -0.70
C ILE A 31 12.46 -4.71 -1.11
N LYS A 32 13.24 -3.75 -0.64
CA LYS A 32 13.04 -2.32 -0.91
C LYS A 32 14.33 -1.54 -0.77
N ARG A 33 14.39 -0.37 -1.43
CA ARG A 33 15.46 0.62 -1.31
C ARG A 33 15.00 1.95 -0.72
N ALA A 34 13.73 2.08 -0.38
CA ALA A 34 13.21 3.26 0.30
C ALA A 34 13.64 3.24 1.78
N GLN A 35 14.10 4.38 2.29
CA GLN A 35 14.15 4.67 3.73
C GLN A 35 12.76 5.13 4.18
N VAL A 36 12.21 4.49 5.20
CA VAL A 36 10.81 4.63 5.65
C VAL A 36 10.71 4.66 7.17
#